data_AF-A0AAW0Y325-F1
#
_entry.id   AF-A0AAW0Y325-F1
#
_cell.length_a   1.000
_cell.length_b   1.000
_cell.length_c   1.000
_cell.angle_alpha   90.00
_cell.angle_beta   90.00
_cell.angle_gamma   90.00
#
_symmetry.space_group_name_H-M   'P 1'
#
loop_
_entity.id
_entity.type
_entity.pdbx_description
1 polymer ?
#
loop_
_entity_poly.entity_id
_entity_poly.type
_entity_poly.pdbx_seq_one_letter_code
_entity_poly.pdbx_strand_id
1 'polypeptide(L)'
;QMVVTLAVTVDGATEEGLQAGARQVLQHVRPHWQHHDLHFKRYTSGVTNTLVGVWCESENQQVLVRVYGNNTHLFIDRQQEIYTMKVVQEAGCGPEVFAAFTNGLCYAYTPGMPLTFRDVTNEAVWRAVTSRAASFHKIQ
;
A
#
# COMPACT_ATOMS: atom_id res chain seq x y z
N GLN A 1 5.51 -3.50 -16.86
CA GLN A 1 4.16 -3.19 -17.41
C GLN A 1 3.62 -1.95 -16.68
N MET A 2 2.98 -0.99 -17.36
CA MET A 2 2.52 0.24 -16.69
C MET A 2 1.44 -0.05 -15.64
N VAL A 3 1.52 0.64 -14.49
CA VAL A 3 0.49 0.56 -13.44
C VAL A 3 -0.82 1.14 -13.97
N VAL A 4 -1.94 0.46 -13.71
CA VAL A 4 -3.27 0.95 -14.10
C VAL A 4 -3.58 2.21 -13.31
N THR A 5 -4.01 3.28 -13.98
CA THR A 5 -4.43 4.54 -13.34
C THR A 5 -5.95 4.67 -13.39
N LEU A 6 -6.56 4.83 -12.23
CA LEU A 6 -8.00 4.98 -12.05
C LEU A 6 -8.36 6.47 -11.84
N ALA A 7 -9.42 6.93 -12.49
CA ALA A 7 -10.00 8.26 -12.26
C ALA A 7 -10.89 8.27 -11.01
N VAL A 8 -10.32 7.89 -9.86
CA VAL A 8 -11.00 7.79 -8.55
C VAL A 8 -10.27 8.69 -7.56
N THR A 9 -11.04 9.48 -6.81
CA THR A 9 -10.52 10.31 -5.71
C THR A 9 -11.12 9.80 -4.40
N VAL A 10 -10.28 9.46 -3.43
CA VAL A 10 -10.71 8.93 -2.14
C VAL A 10 -10.63 10.04 -1.09
N ASP A 11 -11.74 10.33 -0.41
CA ASP A 11 -11.72 11.21 0.76
C ASP A 11 -11.11 10.48 1.95
N GLY A 12 -9.88 10.82 2.32
CA GLY A 12 -9.19 10.24 3.48
C GLY A 12 -9.45 10.95 4.81
N ALA A 13 -10.30 11.99 4.84
CA ALA A 13 -10.57 12.78 6.05
C ALA A 13 -11.57 12.09 6.98
N THR A 14 -12.63 11.51 6.41
CA THR A 14 -13.68 10.79 7.14
C THR A 14 -13.53 9.28 7.00
N GLU A 15 -14.07 8.51 7.94
CA GLU A 15 -14.06 7.04 7.84
C GLU A 15 -14.99 6.59 6.71
N GLU A 16 -16.16 7.22 6.59
CA GLU A 16 -17.15 6.93 5.55
C GLU A 16 -16.62 7.23 4.16
N GLY A 17 -15.97 8.40 3.97
CA GLY A 17 -15.33 8.78 2.71
C GLY A 17 -14.21 7.83 2.31
N LEU A 18 -13.42 7.39 3.30
CA LEU A 18 -12.29 6.49 3.08
C LEU A 18 -12.77 5.11 2.64
N GLN A 19 -13.80 4.57 3.31
CA GLN A 19 -14.39 3.28 2.95
C GLN A 19 -15.12 3.34 1.60
N ALA A 20 -15.89 4.40 1.35
CA ALA A 20 -16.61 4.58 0.08
C ALA A 20 -15.65 4.67 -1.11
N GLY A 21 -14.59 5.49 -1.00
CA GLY A 21 -13.58 5.60 -2.04
C GLY A 21 -12.76 4.32 -2.20
N ALA A 22 -12.42 3.64 -1.10
CA ALA A 22 -11.76 2.34 -1.17
C ALA A 22 -12.61 1.31 -1.92
N ARG A 23 -13.94 1.26 -1.71
CA ARG A 23 -14.85 0.40 -2.50
C ARG A 23 -14.79 0.69 -3.99
N GLN A 24 -14.75 1.96 -4.40
CA GLN A 24 -14.63 2.34 -5.81
C GLN A 24 -13.31 1.86 -6.42
N VAL A 25 -12.21 1.94 -5.69
CA VAL A 25 -10.91 1.38 -6.13
C VAL A 25 -11.00 -0.14 -6.25
N LEU A 26 -11.60 -0.81 -5.27
CA LEU A 26 -11.73 -2.28 -5.23
C LEU A 26 -12.62 -2.83 -6.36
N GLN A 27 -13.63 -2.10 -6.81
CA GLN A 27 -14.43 -2.49 -7.99
C GLN A 27 -13.58 -2.69 -9.25
N HIS A 28 -12.44 -2.01 -9.36
CA HIS A 28 -11.52 -2.14 -10.49
C HIS A 28 -10.44 -3.21 -10.22
N VAL A 29 -9.91 -3.24 -9.00
CA VAL A 29 -8.76 -4.09 -8.62
C VAL A 29 -9.17 -5.52 -8.27
N ARG A 30 -10.37 -5.71 -7.71
CA ARG A 30 -10.96 -6.98 -7.30
C ARG A 30 -12.47 -6.98 -7.60
N PRO A 31 -12.88 -6.96 -8.89
CA PRO A 31 -14.29 -6.86 -9.28
C PRO A 31 -15.17 -8.01 -8.78
N HIS A 32 -14.57 -9.14 -8.43
CA HIS A 32 -15.28 -10.32 -7.92
C HIS A 32 -15.59 -10.27 -6.41
N TRP A 33 -14.93 -9.38 -5.65
CA TRP A 33 -15.17 -9.25 -4.22
C TRP A 33 -16.53 -8.58 -3.97
N GLN A 34 -17.41 -9.29 -3.28
CA GLN A 34 -18.76 -8.80 -3.02
C GLN A 34 -18.74 -7.67 -1.99
N HIS A 35 -19.47 -6.59 -2.26
CA HIS A 35 -19.45 -5.39 -1.41
C HIS A 35 -19.87 -5.65 0.04
N HIS A 36 -20.80 -6.58 0.28
CA HIS A 36 -21.28 -6.87 1.63
C HIS A 36 -20.27 -7.68 2.47
N ASP A 37 -19.29 -8.32 1.83
CA ASP A 37 -18.26 -9.13 2.47
C ASP A 37 -16.94 -8.37 2.68
N LEU A 38 -16.94 -7.05 2.41
CA LEU A 38 -15.75 -6.22 2.57
C LEU A 38 -15.64 -5.70 3.99
N HIS A 39 -14.49 -5.96 4.60
CA HIS A 39 -14.09 -5.43 5.90
C HIS A 39 -13.01 -4.36 5.72
N PHE A 40 -13.01 -3.38 6.61
CA PHE A 40 -12.13 -2.22 6.54
C PHE A 40 -11.40 -2.02 7.87
N LYS A 41 -10.12 -1.66 7.78
CA LYS A 41 -9.30 -1.28 8.94
C LYS A 41 -8.41 -0.11 8.59
N ARG A 42 -8.68 1.03 9.21
CA ARG A 42 -7.78 2.19 9.13
C ARG A 42 -6.51 1.93 9.93
N TYR A 43 -5.36 2.23 9.34
CA TYR A 43 -4.06 2.21 10.01
C TYR A 43 -3.67 3.64 10.39
N THR A 44 -3.38 3.88 11.67
CA THR A 44 -3.19 5.21 12.26
C THR A 44 -1.73 5.58 12.55
N SER A 45 -0.78 4.71 12.20
CA SER A 45 0.65 4.92 12.47
C SER A 45 1.37 5.85 11.48
N GLY A 46 0.69 6.29 10.42
CA GLY A 46 1.24 7.24 9.43
C GLY A 46 0.95 8.68 9.80
N VAL A 47 1.95 9.56 9.70
CA VAL A 47 1.78 11.01 9.93
C VAL A 47 1.23 11.71 8.69
N THR A 48 1.69 11.32 7.50
CA THR A 48 1.47 12.05 6.24
C THR A 48 0.53 11.37 5.26
N ASN A 49 0.10 10.13 5.46
CA ASN A 49 -0.81 9.45 4.53
C ASN A 49 -1.90 8.71 5.30
N THR A 50 -3.12 8.69 4.76
CA THR A 50 -4.19 7.85 5.27
C THR A 50 -4.07 6.48 4.61
N LEU A 51 -4.11 5.40 5.41
CA LEU A 51 -4.00 4.03 4.93
C LEU A 51 -5.18 3.21 5.45
N VAL A 52 -5.88 2.52 4.56
CA VAL A 52 -6.93 1.56 4.93
C VAL A 52 -6.60 0.19 4.34
N GLY A 53 -6.72 -0.84 5.17
CA GLY A 53 -6.74 -2.23 4.75
C GLY A 53 -8.15 -2.65 4.41
N VAL A 54 -8.31 -3.34 3.29
CA VAL A 54 -9.58 -3.92 2.84
C VAL A 54 -9.37 -5.41 2.60
N TRP A 55 -10.21 -6.25 3.19
CA TRP A 55 -10.17 -7.70 2.96
C TRP A 55 -11.57 -8.27 2.77
N CYS A 56 -11.63 -9.41 2.12
CA CYS A 56 -12.81 -10.23 1.97
C CYS A 56 -12.53 -11.59 2.62
N GLU A 57 -13.36 -12.01 3.58
CA GLU A 57 -13.10 -13.22 4.37
C GLU A 57 -13.06 -14.49 3.51
N SER A 58 -13.94 -14.59 2.52
CA SER A 58 -14.02 -15.74 1.60
C SER A 58 -12.78 -15.87 0.70
N GLU A 59 -12.07 -14.78 0.46
CA GLU A 59 -10.93 -14.70 -0.47
C GLU A 59 -9.59 -14.90 0.26
N ASN A 60 -9.58 -14.81 1.59
CA ASN A 60 -8.37 -14.87 2.43
C ASN A 60 -7.24 -13.95 1.93
N GLN A 61 -7.62 -12.77 1.43
CA GLN A 61 -6.72 -11.80 0.83
C GLN A 61 -7.01 -10.41 1.39
N GLN A 62 -5.95 -9.63 1.55
CA GLN A 62 -6.04 -8.23 1.99
C GLN A 62 -5.28 -7.32 1.02
N VAL A 63 -5.88 -6.17 0.73
CA VAL A 63 -5.26 -5.09 -0.04
C VAL A 63 -5.15 -3.83 0.81
N LEU A 64 -4.24 -2.94 0.41
CA LEU A 64 -4.04 -1.64 1.02
C LEU A 64 -4.44 -0.54 0.05
N VAL A 65 -5.23 0.42 0.53
CA VAL A 65 -5.55 1.67 -0.18
C VAL A 65 -4.89 2.81 0.59
N ARG A 66 -3.87 3.41 -0.01
CA ARG A 66 -3.10 4.53 0.55
C ARG A 66 -3.52 5.82 -0.13
N VAL A 67 -4.05 6.74 0.64
CA VAL A 67 -4.41 8.10 0.21
C VAL A 67 -3.30 9.06 0.61
N TYR A 68 -2.83 9.85 -0.34
CA TYR A 68 -1.78 10.84 -0.12
C TYR A 68 -2.26 11.96 0.81
N GLY A 69 -1.39 12.39 1.73
CA GLY A 69 -1.71 13.52 2.60
C GLY A 69 -1.75 14.85 1.89
N ASN A 70 -2.48 15.78 2.50
CA ASN A 70 -2.58 17.16 2.02
C ASN A 70 -1.20 17.79 1.85
N ASN A 71 -1.03 18.56 0.77
CA ASN A 71 0.16 19.36 0.46
C ASN A 71 1.48 18.58 0.25
N THR A 72 1.47 17.24 0.34
CA THR A 72 2.68 16.44 0.13
C THR A 72 3.13 16.41 -1.34
N HIS A 73 2.21 16.69 -2.28
CA HIS A 73 2.52 16.84 -3.72
C HIS A 73 3.45 18.04 -4.03
N LEU A 74 3.57 19.01 -3.12
CA LEU A 74 4.50 20.14 -3.28
C LEU A 74 5.97 19.71 -3.22
N PHE A 75 6.24 18.53 -2.66
CA PHE A 75 7.59 18.02 -2.43
C PHE A 75 7.82 16.60 -2.98
N ILE A 76 6.75 15.90 -3.40
CA ILE A 76 6.81 14.50 -3.82
C ILE A 76 6.28 14.35 -5.25
N ASP A 77 7.15 13.89 -6.14
CA ASP A 77 6.76 13.45 -7.48
C ASP A 77 6.04 12.10 -7.40
N ARG A 78 4.74 12.10 -7.73
CA ARG A 78 3.89 10.90 -7.69
C ARG A 78 4.19 9.91 -8.80
N GLN A 79 4.58 10.40 -9.98
CA GLN A 79 4.95 9.52 -11.09
C GLN A 79 6.24 8.78 -10.73
N GLN A 80 7.20 9.48 -10.12
CA GLN A 80 8.42 8.85 -9.61
C GLN A 80 8.14 7.88 -8.46
N GLU A 81 7.21 8.20 -7.53
CA GLU A 81 6.81 7.28 -6.46
C GLU A 81 6.21 5.99 -7.03
N ILE A 82 5.28 6.10 -7.99
CA ILE A 82 4.64 4.94 -8.66
C ILE A 82 5.70 4.11 -9.40
N TYR A 83 6.58 4.76 -10.17
CA TYR A 83 7.65 4.11 -10.89
C TYR A 83 8.57 3.34 -9.93
N THR A 84 9.00 3.98 -8.85
CA THR A 84 9.89 3.37 -7.84
C THR A 84 9.21 2.16 -7.19
N MET A 85 7.96 2.29 -6.77
CA MET A 85 7.18 1.19 -6.20
C MET A 85 7.10 0.00 -7.17
N LYS A 86 6.93 0.26 -8.47
CA LYS A 86 6.86 -0.80 -9.48
C LYS A 86 8.20 -1.49 -9.70
N VAL A 87 9.28 -0.73 -9.81
CA VAL A 87 10.64 -1.27 -9.98
C VAL A 87 11.02 -2.14 -8.77
N VAL A 88 10.71 -1.66 -7.56
CA VAL A 88 10.97 -2.40 -6.31
C VAL A 88 10.13 -3.69 -6.22
N GLN A 89 8.87 -3.65 -6.68
CA GLN A 89 8.04 -4.84 -6.82
C GLN A 89 8.68 -5.85 -7.78
N GLU A 90 9.07 -5.42 -8.99
CA GLU A 90 9.62 -6.29 -10.03
C GLU A 90 10.94 -6.95 -9.58
N ALA A 91 11.71 -6.27 -8.72
CA ALA A 91 12.89 -6.82 -8.05
C ALA A 91 12.58 -7.74 -6.84
N GLY A 92 11.31 -8.00 -6.54
CA GLY A 92 10.89 -8.83 -5.40
C GLY A 92 11.18 -8.21 -4.03
N CYS A 93 11.38 -6.89 -3.97
CA CYS A 93 11.75 -6.15 -2.77
C CYS A 93 10.60 -5.29 -2.21
N GLY A 94 9.42 -5.35 -2.82
CA GLY A 94 8.26 -4.58 -2.40
C GLY A 94 6.94 -5.27 -2.73
N PRO A 95 5.82 -4.72 -2.24
CA PRO A 95 4.51 -5.29 -2.47
C PRO A 95 4.07 -5.13 -3.92
N GLU A 96 3.18 -5.99 -4.37
CA GLU A 96 2.55 -5.85 -5.68
C GLU A 96 1.69 -4.58 -5.74
N VAL A 97 1.95 -3.73 -6.74
CA VAL A 97 1.14 -2.53 -7.02
C VAL A 97 0.04 -2.90 -8.00
N PHE A 98 -1.21 -2.78 -7.55
CA PHE A 98 -2.37 -3.10 -8.37
C PHE A 98 -2.82 -1.92 -9.22
N ALA A 99 -2.91 -0.72 -8.62
CA ALA A 99 -3.37 0.47 -9.30
C ALA A 99 -2.87 1.75 -8.63
N ALA A 100 -2.77 2.81 -9.41
CA ALA A 100 -2.73 4.19 -8.94
C ALA A 100 -4.12 4.82 -9.13
N PHE A 101 -4.45 5.81 -8.31
CA PHE A 101 -5.66 6.62 -8.46
C PHE A 101 -5.34 8.09 -8.19
N THR A 102 -6.27 9.00 -8.46
CA THR A 102 -6.04 10.46 -8.51
C THR A 102 -5.22 10.99 -7.33
N ASN A 103 -5.47 10.46 -6.14
CA ASN A 103 -4.80 10.88 -4.91
C ASN A 103 -4.23 9.70 -4.10
N GLY A 104 -3.77 8.63 -4.74
CA GLY A 104 -3.18 7.52 -4.00
C GLY A 104 -2.83 6.26 -4.78
N LEU A 105 -2.60 5.17 -4.04
CA LEU A 105 -2.16 3.86 -4.54
C LEU A 105 -2.93 2.72 -3.90
N CYS A 106 -3.14 1.65 -4.67
CA CYS A 106 -3.63 0.36 -4.19
C CYS A 106 -2.58 -0.72 -4.42
N TYR A 107 -2.19 -1.43 -3.36
CA TYR A 107 -1.13 -2.44 -3.40
C TYR A 107 -1.37 -3.56 -2.39
N ALA A 108 -0.64 -4.67 -2.53
CA ALA A 108 -0.77 -5.85 -1.71
C ALA A 108 -0.43 -5.58 -0.24
N TYR A 109 -1.22 -6.17 0.67
CA TYR A 109 -0.84 -6.26 2.07
C TYR A 109 0.30 -7.28 2.23
N THR A 110 1.32 -6.94 3.01
CA THR A 110 2.39 -7.87 3.38
C THR A 110 2.13 -8.37 4.81
N PRO A 111 1.81 -9.66 4.99
CA PRO A 111 1.60 -10.23 6.31
C PRO A 111 2.89 -10.17 7.15
N GLY A 112 2.75 -9.79 8.41
CA GLY A 112 3.87 -9.72 9.34
C GLY A 112 3.66 -8.69 10.43
N MET A 113 4.66 -8.56 11.29
CA MET A 113 4.69 -7.55 12.35
C MET A 113 5.89 -6.63 12.12
N PRO A 114 5.73 -5.30 12.29
CA PRO A 114 6.87 -4.39 12.31
C PRO A 114 7.88 -4.80 13.39
N LEU A 115 9.18 -4.71 13.06
CA LEU A 115 10.24 -4.92 14.02
C LEU A 115 10.23 -3.83 15.10
N THR A 116 10.50 -4.22 16.33
CA THR A 116 10.70 -3.33 17.47
C THR A 116 12.19 -3.03 17.69
N PHE A 117 12.49 -2.06 18.55
CA PHE A 117 13.87 -1.75 18.95
C PHE A 117 14.61 -2.95 19.57
N ARG A 118 13.88 -3.92 20.17
CA ARG A 118 14.49 -5.14 20.72
C ARG A 118 14.79 -6.16 19.64
N ASP A 119 13.96 -6.23 18.60
CA ASP A 119 14.15 -7.21 17.52
C ASP A 119 15.41 -6.90 16.71
N VAL A 120 15.69 -5.61 16.47
CA VAL A 120 16.85 -5.18 15.66
C VAL A 120 18.20 -5.46 16.31
N THR A 121 18.26 -5.77 17.62
CA THR A 121 19.51 -6.17 18.28
C THR A 121 19.80 -7.67 18.16
N ASN A 122 18.81 -8.47 17.75
CA ASN A 122 19.00 -9.91 17.53
C ASN A 122 19.83 -10.14 16.27
N GLU A 123 20.88 -10.98 16.40
CA GLU A 123 21.81 -11.26 15.31
C GLU A 123 21.16 -11.80 14.04
N ALA A 124 20.27 -12.77 14.18
CA ALA A 124 19.58 -13.36 13.04
C ALA A 124 18.72 -12.32 12.32
N VAL A 125 18.09 -11.40 13.08
CA VAL A 125 17.23 -10.34 12.53
C VAL A 125 18.06 -9.30 11.78
N TRP A 126 19.10 -8.70 12.38
CA TRP A 126 19.85 -7.66 11.67
C TRP A 126 20.63 -8.22 10.47
N ARG A 127 21.07 -9.48 10.50
CA ARG A 127 21.65 -10.14 9.31
C ARG A 127 20.65 -10.31 8.19
N ALA A 128 19.41 -10.69 8.50
CA ALA A 128 18.34 -10.79 7.50
C ALA A 128 17.98 -9.41 6.93
N VAL A 129 17.87 -8.38 7.77
CA VAL A 129 17.60 -6.99 7.36
C VAL A 129 18.71 -6.47 6.44
N THR A 130 19.98 -6.63 6.82
CA THR A 130 21.12 -6.17 6.00
C THR A 130 21.20 -6.90 4.65
N SER A 131 20.90 -8.19 4.62
CA SER A 131 20.83 -8.96 3.36
C SER A 131 19.72 -8.45 2.43
N ARG A 132 18.55 -8.12 2.98
CA ARG A 132 17.44 -7.53 2.21
C ARG A 132 17.76 -6.10 1.76
N ALA A 133 18.36 -5.27 2.61
CA ALA A 133 18.82 -3.93 2.24
C ALA A 133 19.88 -3.98 1.12
N ALA A 134 20.81 -4.93 1.17
CA ALA A 134 21.79 -5.12 0.10
C ALA A 134 21.15 -5.56 -1.22
N SER A 135 20.04 -6.30 -1.18
CA SER A 135 19.26 -6.64 -2.37
C SER A 135 18.54 -5.41 -2.92
N PHE A 136 17.96 -4.60 -2.04
CA PHE A 136 17.31 -3.34 -2.40
C PHE A 136 18.29 -2.34 -3.04
N HIS A 137 19.51 -2.20 -2.52
CA HIS A 137 20.54 -1.31 -3.07
C HIS A 137 21.07 -1.73 -4.45
N LYS A 138 20.76 -2.94 -4.94
CA LYS A 138 21.15 -3.40 -6.28
C LYS A 138 20.14 -3.03 -7.36
N ILE A 139 18.98 -2.51 -6.95
CA ILE A 139 17.94 -2.04 -7.85
C ILE A 139 18.44 -0.74 -8.49
N GLN A 140 18.50 -0.72 -9.82
CA GLN A 140 18.97 0.42 -10.63
C GLN A 140 17.83 1.34 -11.05
#